data_AF-A0A6B2TB68-F1
#
_entry.id   AF-A0A6B2TB68-F1
#
_cell.length_a   1.000
_cell.length_b   1.000
_cell.length_c   1.000
_cell.angle_alpha   90.00
_cell.angle_beta   90.00
_cell.angle_gamma   90.00
#
_symmetry.space_group_name_H-M   'P 1'
#
loop_
_entity.id
_entity.type
_entity.pdbx_description
1 polymer ?
#
loop_
_entity_poly.entity_id
_entity_poly.type
_entity_poly.pdbx_seq_one_letter_code
_entity_poly.pdbx_strand_id
1 'polypeptide(L)' 'MRTALVIGTGLIGTSAALALASRGVAVHLADHDPEQARTAAALGAGTDEAPAGAVDLCVV' A
#
# COMPACT_ATOMS: atom_id res chain seq x y z
N MET A 1 -7.57 -14.25 -1.35
CA MET A 1 -6.30 -13.49 -1.33
C MET A 1 -6.41 -12.48 -0.20
N ARG A 2 -5.32 -12.21 0.55
CA ARG A 2 -5.34 -11.21 1.64
C ARG A 2 -5.12 -9.82 1.07
N THR A 3 -5.81 -8.83 1.61
CA THR A 3 -5.78 -7.42 1.18
C THR A 3 -5.31 -6.52 2.32
N ALA A 4 -4.57 -5.47 1.98
CA ALA A 4 -4.13 -4.46 2.94
C ALA A 4 -4.26 -3.05 2.37
N LEU A 5 -4.58 -2.09 3.23
CA LEU A 5 -4.44 -0.66 2.96
C LEU A 5 -3.27 -0.12 3.79
N VAL A 6 -2.36 0.61 3.16
CA VAL A 6 -1.31 1.35 3.84
C VAL A 6 -1.58 2.83 3.66
N ILE A 7 -1.83 3.53 4.77
CA ILE A 7 -2.05 4.97 4.84
C ILE A 7 -0.74 5.62 5.27
N GLY A 8 -0.17 6.46 4.41
CA GLY A 8 1.17 7.00 4.56
C GLY A 8 2.21 6.12 3.84
N THR A 9 2.85 6.70 2.83
CA THR A 9 3.82 6.05 1.93
C THR A 9 5.22 6.67 2.01
N GLY A 10 5.54 7.25 3.16
CA GLY A 10 6.93 7.55 3.53
C GLY A 10 7.78 6.28 3.71
N LEU A 11 8.99 6.42 4.29
CA LEU A 11 9.94 5.30 4.40
C LEU A 11 9.36 4.06 5.10
N ILE A 12 8.64 4.24 6.21
CA ILE A 12 8.10 3.13 7.01
C ILE A 12 6.90 2.47 6.32
N GLY A 13 5.95 3.28 5.84
CA GLY A 13 4.78 2.76 5.15
C GLY A 13 5.15 2.01 3.88
N THR A 14 6.06 2.56 3.07
CA THR A 14 6.58 1.88 1.87
C THR A 14 7.33 0.59 2.22
N SER A 15 8.13 0.58 3.30
CA SER A 15 8.79 -0.65 3.75
C SER A 15 7.80 -1.74 4.17
N ALA A 16 6.75 -1.38 4.91
CA ALA A 16 5.71 -2.31 5.31
C ALA A 16 4.91 -2.83 4.10
N ALA A 17 4.56 -1.94 3.17
CA ALA A 17 3.86 -2.28 1.94
C ALA A 17 4.67 -3.24 1.06
N LEU A 18 5.97 -2.99 0.87
CA LEU A 18 6.88 -3.90 0.16
C LEU A 18 6.98 -5.27 0.85
N ALA A 19 7.06 -5.30 2.18
CA ALA A 19 7.10 -6.55 2.93
C ALA A 19 5.79 -7.35 2.81
N LEU A 20 4.64 -6.69 2.76
CA LEU A 20 3.34 -7.31 2.53
C LEU A 20 3.20 -7.81 1.09
N ALA A 21 3.55 -6.97 0.10
CA ALA A 21 3.49 -7.30 -1.32
C ALA A 21 4.39 -8.50 -1.67
N SER A 22 5.62 -8.55 -1.13
CA SER A 22 6.54 -9.69 -1.31
C SER A 22 6.01 -11.01 -0.73
N ARG A 23 4.99 -10.96 0.14
CA ARG A 23 4.27 -12.12 0.68
C ARG A 23 2.96 -12.43 -0.04
N GLY A 24 2.69 -11.76 -1.16
CA GLY A 24 1.49 -11.98 -1.99
C GLY A 24 0.22 -11.35 -1.42
N VAL A 25 0.34 -10.36 -0.53
CA VAL A 25 -0.81 -9.53 -0.10
C VAL A 25 -1.10 -8.50 -1.18
N ALA A 26 -2.36 -8.31 -1.54
CA ALA A 26 -2.78 -7.21 -2.42
C ALA A 26 -2.81 -5.91 -1.61
N VAL A 27 -1.86 -5.02 -1.88
CA VAL A 27 -1.68 -3.78 -1.12
C VAL A 27 -2.22 -2.59 -1.91
N HIS A 28 -3.11 -1.83 -1.27
CA HIS A 28 -3.58 -0.53 -1.70
C HIS A 28 -2.83 0.55 -0.93
N LEU A 29 -2.41 1.61 -1.62
CA LEU A 29 -1.60 2.69 -1.09
C LEU A 29 -2.41 3.97 -1.06
N ALA A 30 -2.42 4.64 0.08
CA ALA A 30 -3.01 5.95 0.25
C ALA A 30 -2.02 6.87 0.95
N ASP A 31 -1.91 8.11 0.47
CA ASP A 31 -1.11 9.13 1.10
C ASP A 31 -1.83 10.48 0.95
N HIS A 32 -1.51 11.42 1.81
CA HIS A 32 -1.95 12.80 1.65
C HIS A 32 -1.38 13.42 0.38
N ASP A 33 -0.14 13.07 0.02
CA ASP A 33 0.48 13.42 -1.26
C ASP A 33 0.34 12.26 -2.26
N PRO A 34 -0.52 12.37 -3.29
CA PRO A 34 -0.74 11.29 -4.24
C PRO A 34 0.50 10.92 -5.07
N GLU A 35 1.51 11.80 -5.18
CA GLU A 35 2.79 11.44 -5.82
C GLU A 35 3.60 10.45 -5.00
N GLN A 36 3.51 10.48 -3.67
CA GLN A 36 4.19 9.51 -2.80
C GLN A 36 3.58 8.11 -2.98
N ALA A 37 2.25 8.01 -3.04
CA ALA A 37 1.56 6.75 -3.28
C ALA A 37 1.92 6.16 -4.66
N ARG A 38 1.95 7.00 -5.71
CA ARG A 38 2.39 6.60 -7.05
C ARG A 38 3.85 6.14 -7.06
N THR A 39 4.73 6.86 -6.38
CA THR A 39 6.15 6.51 -6.29
C THR A 39 6.33 5.16 -5.59
N ALA A 40 5.65 4.94 -4.47
CA ALA A 40 5.68 3.66 -3.77
C ALA A 40 5.10 2.51 -4.62
N ALA A 41 4.00 2.75 -5.35
CA ALA A 41 3.44 1.78 -6.30
C ALA A 41 4.47 1.41 -7.39
N ALA A 42 5.17 2.40 -7.96
CA ALA A 42 6.22 2.18 -8.95
C ALA A 42 7.41 1.36 -8.42
N LEU A 43 7.66 1.39 -7.10
CA LEU A 43 8.67 0.55 -6.43
C LEU A 43 8.18 -0.89 -6.17
N GLY A 44 6.92 -1.20 -6.48
CA GLY A 44 6.32 -2.52 -6.26
C GLY A 44 5.69 -2.68 -4.86
N ALA A 45 5.41 -1.58 -4.16
CA ALA A 45 4.79 -1.62 -2.84
C ALA A 45 3.29 -2.01 -2.89
N GLY A 46 2.65 -1.92 -4.07
CA GLY A 46 1.23 -2.14 -4.25
C GLY A 46 0.66 -1.32 -5.40
N THR A 47 -0.62 -0.96 -5.32
CA THR A 47 -1.31 -0.07 -6.25
C THR A 47 -1.81 1.17 -5.51
N ASP A 48 -1.83 2.32 -6.18
CA ASP A 48 -2.47 3.56 -5.72
C ASP A 48 -3.99 3.59 -6.04
N GLU A 49 -4.53 2.52 -6.62
CA GLU A 49 -5.97 2.35 -6.77
C GLU A 49 -6.64 2.07 -5.42
N ALA A 50 -7.76 2.74 -5.19
CA ALA A 50 -8.56 2.51 -3.99
C ALA A 50 -9.10 1.06 -3.95
N PRO A 51 -9.17 0.43 -2.76
CA PRO A 51 -9.77 -0.89 -2.63
C PRO A 51 -11.26 -0.84 -2.98
N ALA A 52 -11.76 -1.88 -3.64
CA ALA A 52 -13.17 -2.01 -4.00
C ALA A 52 -14.11 -2.23 -2.80
N GLY A 53 -13.55 -2.45 -1.61
CA GLY A 53 -14.30 -2.71 -0.38
C GLY A 53 -13.40 -2.77 0.86
N ALA A 54 -13.89 -3.38 1.93
CA ALA A 54 -13.12 -3.55 3.16
C ALA A 54 -11.88 -4.42 2.91
N VAL A 55 -10.74 -4.00 3.48
CA VAL A 55 -9.49 -4.76 3.47
C VAL A 55 -9.34 -5.59 4.74
N ASP A 56 -8.51 -6.63 4.70
CA ASP A 56 -8.25 -7.49 5.86
C ASP A 56 -7.36 -6.81 6.92
N LEU A 57 -6.54 -5.84 6.51
CA LEU A 57 -5.59 -5.10 7.35
C LEU A 57 -5.47 -3.65 6.91
N CYS A 58 -5.42 -2.72 7.87
CA CYS A 58 -5.01 -1.34 7.63
C CYS A 58 -3.75 -1.02 8.45
N VAL A 59 -2.75 -0.44 7.81
CA VAL A 59 -1.55 0.13 8.46
C VAL A 59 -1.64 1.64 8.35
N VAL A 60 -1.41 2.36 9.45
CA VAL A 60 -1.51 3.82 9.57
C VAL A 60 -0.27 4.38 10.21
#